data_AF-A0A7S0B9X2-F1
#
_entry.id   AF-A0A7S0B9X2-F1
#
_cell.length_a   1.000
_cell.length_b   1.000
_cell.length_c   1.000
_cell.angle_alpha   90.00
_cell.angle_beta   90.00
_cell.angle_gamma   90.00
#
_symmetry.space_group_name_H-M   'P 1'
#
loop_
_entity.id
_entity.type
_entity.pdbx_description
1 polymer ?
#
loop_
_entity_poly.entity_id
_entity_poly.type
_entity_poly.pdbx_seq_one_letter_code
_entity_poly.pdbx_strand_id
1 'polypeptide(L)'
;WVLVLTGFFRPHRPPALQKSEPRAPRVTSFSSVHSSGSQPWAQKVRSMAARSIDVWTLLDFYDKLGPGGEVMWHFDPQRHTTNDVVRCAIVPLSCEGDGSGGFSYAQAYATSSDHPAECMVTHDWRNLFVDLVAGVMADALGLDEYQSIAASLVCEGTAGVRASVLEAGTAARRYWICAFCVNQHASICGGFGPEPPEGTPEHERWDRNRHDSVTGDLHQCCLCREPKVFNDTPDRCELNKFDDMMSLLHRAVPGFRQLITVDQHFQLFSRLWCIAELVEAHHSGIPQHVCVPSNDALAHDNEDLSIYVKLANLRVTECSASRPEDKACILAKIPDTDEFDAQLQTLIFGARGIMSQRLPGFDVPLSAP
;
A
#
# COMPACT_ATOMS: atom_id res chain seq x y z
N TRP A 1 46.04 -5.48 -38.88
CA TRP A 1 46.05 -4.41 -37.88
C TRP A 1 44.61 -3.93 -37.70
N VAL A 2 43.90 -4.53 -36.75
CA VAL A 2 42.57 -4.09 -36.30
C VAL A 2 42.76 -3.62 -34.87
N LEU A 3 42.52 -2.33 -34.63
CA LEU A 3 42.65 -1.70 -33.31
C LEU A 3 41.29 -1.79 -32.61
N VAL A 4 41.23 -2.52 -31.50
CA VAL A 4 40.07 -2.57 -30.60
C VAL A 4 40.21 -1.43 -29.60
N LEU A 5 39.27 -0.48 -29.58
CA LEU A 5 39.16 0.55 -28.55
C LEU A 5 38.11 0.11 -27.52
N THR A 6 38.57 -0.38 -26.37
CA THR A 6 37.77 -0.61 -25.17
C THR A 6 37.68 0.69 -24.36
N GLY A 7 36.55 1.40 -24.49
CA GLY A 7 36.24 2.56 -23.65
C GLY A 7 35.43 2.14 -22.43
N PHE A 8 36.06 2.08 -21.26
CA PHE A 8 35.36 1.99 -19.97
C PHE A 8 34.72 3.36 -19.65
N PHE A 9 33.40 3.47 -19.76
CA PHE A 9 32.67 4.61 -19.22
C PHE A 9 32.61 4.47 -17.69
N ARG A 10 33.42 5.26 -16.99
CA ARG A 10 33.22 5.54 -15.55
C ARG A 10 32.23 6.70 -15.44
N PRO A 11 31.07 6.55 -14.80
CA PRO A 11 30.21 7.70 -14.49
C PRO A 11 30.92 8.65 -13.52
N HIS A 12 30.97 9.93 -13.88
CA HIS A 12 31.50 11.00 -13.06
C HIS A 12 30.50 11.37 -11.96
N ARG A 13 30.93 11.30 -10.69
CA ARG A 13 30.14 11.71 -9.52
C ARG A 13 30.01 13.24 -9.45
N PRO A 14 28.83 13.80 -9.17
CA PRO A 14 28.71 15.20 -8.73
C PRO A 14 29.30 15.37 -7.31
N PRO A 15 29.99 16.49 -7.02
CA PRO A 15 30.63 16.72 -5.73
C PRO A 15 29.67 17.41 -4.75
N ALA A 16 28.95 16.62 -3.95
CA ALA A 16 28.33 17.08 -2.71
C ALA A 16 28.03 15.87 -1.81
N LEU A 17 28.17 16.03 -0.49
CA LEU A 17 28.04 15.02 0.59
C LEU A 17 29.36 14.36 1.03
N GLN A 18 30.35 15.18 1.36
CA GLN A 18 31.27 14.88 2.46
C GLN A 18 30.71 15.53 3.74
N LYS A 19 29.86 14.80 4.46
CA LYS A 19 29.57 15.10 5.87
C LYS A 19 29.70 13.81 6.68
N SER A 20 30.35 13.96 7.82
CA SER A 20 30.75 12.98 8.83
C SER A 20 29.77 11.83 9.07
N GLU A 21 30.34 10.67 9.42
CA GLU A 21 29.63 9.45 9.84
C GLU A 21 28.45 9.73 10.80
N PRO A 22 27.22 9.37 10.44
CA PRO A 22 26.12 9.35 11.39
C PRO A 22 26.28 8.11 12.28
N ARG A 23 26.57 8.37 13.55
CA ARG A 23 26.35 7.43 14.66
C ARG A 23 24.95 6.83 14.50
N ALA A 24 24.83 5.49 14.44
CA ALA A 24 23.55 4.79 14.27
C ALA A 24 22.47 5.44 15.15
N PRO A 25 21.53 6.19 14.56
CA PRO A 25 20.58 6.96 15.34
C PRO A 25 19.60 6.00 16.02
N ARG A 26 19.42 6.16 17.33
CA ARG A 26 18.35 5.49 18.08
C ARG A 26 17.06 6.25 17.78
N VAL A 27 16.38 5.87 16.69
CA VAL A 27 15.01 6.31 16.45
C VAL A 27 14.07 5.32 17.12
N THR A 28 13.25 5.86 18.00
CA THR A 28 12.10 5.21 18.61
C THR A 28 11.12 4.78 17.52
N SER A 29 10.82 3.47 17.41
CA SER A 29 9.73 2.96 16.54
C SER A 29 8.48 3.85 16.68
N PHE A 30 7.71 4.04 15.61
CA PHE A 30 6.45 4.77 15.67
C PHE A 30 5.51 4.19 16.75
N SER A 31 5.62 2.87 16.99
CA SER A 31 4.97 2.12 18.05
C SER A 31 5.29 2.60 19.48
N SER A 32 6.49 3.15 19.71
CA SER A 32 6.98 3.47 21.06
C SER A 32 6.45 4.78 21.63
N VAL A 33 5.77 5.61 20.83
CA VAL A 33 5.08 6.81 21.30
C VAL A 33 3.76 6.47 22.02
N HIS A 34 3.23 5.25 21.84
CA HIS A 34 1.95 4.82 22.41
C HIS A 34 2.05 3.58 23.31
N SER A 35 3.21 3.33 23.94
CA SER A 35 3.37 2.28 24.95
C SER A 35 2.47 2.43 26.20
N SER A 36 1.58 3.43 26.24
CA SER A 36 0.48 3.58 27.20
C SER A 36 -0.86 3.87 26.52
N GLY A 37 -1.14 3.29 25.35
CA GLY A 37 -2.45 3.41 24.71
C GLY A 37 -3.58 3.02 25.67
N SER A 38 -4.67 3.79 25.67
CA SER A 38 -5.83 3.51 26.52
C SER A 38 -6.39 2.10 26.23
N GLN A 39 -7.16 1.53 27.17
CA GLN A 39 -7.82 0.24 26.92
C GLN A 39 -8.65 0.22 25.62
N PRO A 40 -9.42 1.28 25.27
CA PRO A 40 -10.06 1.41 23.97
C PRO A 40 -9.10 1.34 22.77
N TRP A 41 -7.95 2.01 22.83
CA TRP A 41 -6.93 1.95 21.79
C TRP A 41 -6.47 0.51 21.54
N ALA A 42 -6.04 -0.18 22.61
CA ALA A 42 -5.54 -1.55 22.52
C ALA A 42 -6.62 -2.55 22.06
N GLN A 43 -7.87 -2.34 22.44
CA GLN A 43 -9.00 -3.14 21.95
C GLN A 43 -9.20 -2.94 20.44
N LYS A 44 -9.10 -1.69 19.97
CA LYS A 44 -9.27 -1.39 18.54
C LYS A 44 -8.12 -1.96 17.70
N VAL A 45 -6.86 -1.85 18.16
CA VAL A 45 -5.69 -2.49 17.51
C VAL A 45 -5.91 -4.00 17.38
N ARG A 46 -6.31 -4.68 18.45
CA ARG A 46 -6.63 -6.12 18.42
C ARG A 46 -7.75 -6.47 17.45
N SER A 47 -8.83 -5.67 17.44
CA SER A 47 -9.94 -5.84 16.51
C SER A 47 -9.51 -5.70 15.06
N MET A 48 -8.60 -4.78 14.74
CA MET A 48 -8.06 -4.61 13.39
C MET A 48 -7.13 -5.76 13.00
N ALA A 49 -6.25 -6.19 13.91
CA ALA A 49 -5.31 -7.29 13.68
C ALA A 49 -6.00 -8.64 13.45
N ALA A 50 -7.19 -8.84 14.03
CA ALA A 50 -7.99 -10.05 13.82
C ALA A 50 -8.67 -10.12 12.44
N ARG A 51 -8.63 -9.03 11.65
CA ARG A 51 -9.27 -8.99 10.32
C ARG A 51 -8.28 -9.41 9.26
N SER A 52 -8.73 -10.22 8.32
CA SER A 52 -7.92 -10.66 7.19
C SER A 52 -8.84 -11.20 6.09
N ILE A 53 -8.36 -11.20 4.86
CA ILE A 53 -9.01 -11.88 3.74
C ILE A 53 -8.06 -12.95 3.21
N ASP A 54 -8.59 -14.13 2.89
CA ASP A 54 -7.80 -15.14 2.18
C ASP A 54 -7.84 -14.92 0.66
N VAL A 55 -6.91 -15.57 -0.04
CA VAL A 55 -6.78 -15.52 -1.50
C VAL A 55 -8.10 -15.86 -2.20
N TRP A 56 -8.80 -16.89 -1.72
CA TRP A 56 -10.05 -17.33 -2.33
C TRP A 56 -11.15 -16.28 -2.19
N THR A 57 -11.31 -15.70 -1.00
CA THR A 57 -12.27 -14.62 -0.74
C THR A 57 -11.97 -13.40 -1.62
N LEU A 58 -10.69 -13.07 -1.85
CA LEU A 58 -10.32 -11.96 -2.73
C LEU A 58 -10.68 -12.23 -4.19
N LEU A 59 -10.46 -13.45 -4.68
CA LEU A 59 -10.86 -13.85 -6.04
C LEU A 59 -12.39 -13.93 -6.19
N ASP A 60 -13.10 -14.42 -5.16
CA ASP A 60 -14.56 -14.45 -5.11
C ASP A 60 -15.13 -13.03 -5.17
N PHE A 61 -14.49 -12.07 -4.48
CA PHE A 61 -14.84 -10.66 -4.59
C PHE A 61 -14.59 -10.12 -6.00
N TYR A 62 -13.45 -10.44 -6.63
CA TYR A 62 -13.11 -9.97 -7.97
C TYR A 62 -14.12 -10.48 -9.01
N ASP A 63 -14.57 -11.73 -8.91
CA ASP A 63 -15.60 -12.32 -9.80
C ASP A 63 -16.97 -11.63 -9.70
N LYS A 64 -17.24 -10.90 -8.61
CA LYS A 64 -18.47 -10.12 -8.47
C LYS A 64 -18.45 -8.82 -9.28
N LEU A 65 -17.29 -8.38 -9.77
CA LEU A 65 -17.13 -7.11 -10.48
C LEU A 65 -17.39 -7.27 -11.99
N GLY A 66 -17.87 -6.19 -12.61
CA GLY A 66 -17.87 -6.03 -14.06
C GLY A 66 -19.10 -6.60 -14.78
N PRO A 67 -19.07 -6.64 -16.11
CA PRO A 67 -20.20 -7.09 -16.91
C PRO A 67 -20.54 -8.55 -16.62
N GLY A 68 -21.72 -8.80 -16.04
CA GLY A 68 -22.17 -10.13 -15.61
C GLY A 68 -21.88 -10.46 -14.14
N GLY A 69 -21.20 -9.58 -13.42
CA GLY A 69 -21.02 -9.65 -11.98
C GLY A 69 -22.25 -9.18 -11.19
N GLU A 70 -22.16 -9.30 -9.87
CA GLU A 70 -23.22 -8.91 -8.93
C GLU A 70 -23.17 -7.43 -8.54
N VAL A 71 -22.00 -6.79 -8.64
CA VAL A 71 -21.77 -5.41 -8.19
C VAL A 71 -20.89 -4.66 -9.17
N MET A 72 -21.03 -3.33 -9.24
CA MET A 72 -20.21 -2.46 -10.09
C MET A 72 -20.16 -2.99 -11.55
N TRP A 73 -21.33 -3.11 -12.18
CA TRP A 73 -21.51 -3.72 -13.50
C TRP A 73 -20.67 -3.07 -14.61
N HIS A 74 -20.29 -1.80 -14.44
CA HIS A 74 -19.46 -1.04 -15.36
C HIS A 74 -17.96 -1.16 -15.06
N PHE A 75 -17.54 -2.02 -14.13
CA PHE A 75 -16.13 -2.22 -13.80
C PHE A 75 -15.31 -2.57 -15.05
N ASP A 76 -14.16 -1.92 -15.13
CA ASP A 76 -13.15 -2.01 -16.17
C ASP A 76 -11.81 -2.13 -15.45
N PRO A 77 -11.16 -3.31 -15.50
CA PRO A 77 -9.93 -3.57 -14.77
C PRO A 77 -8.75 -2.71 -15.24
N GLN A 78 -8.83 -2.12 -16.44
CA GLN A 78 -7.75 -1.30 -17.00
C GLN A 78 -7.87 0.17 -16.59
N ARG A 79 -8.98 0.58 -15.95
CA ARG A 79 -9.25 1.99 -15.63
C ARG A 79 -9.67 2.23 -14.20
N HIS A 80 -10.38 1.29 -13.58
CA HIS A 80 -10.85 1.48 -12.21
C HIS A 80 -9.73 1.30 -11.20
N THR A 81 -9.62 2.30 -10.36
CA THR A 81 -8.72 2.34 -9.21
C THR A 81 -9.30 1.57 -8.04
N THR A 82 -8.47 1.30 -7.04
CA THR A 82 -8.99 0.73 -5.79
C THR A 82 -9.95 1.70 -5.08
N ASN A 83 -9.79 3.02 -5.22
CA ASN A 83 -10.74 4.00 -4.70
C ASN A 83 -12.14 3.79 -5.30
N ASP A 84 -12.22 3.59 -6.62
CA ASP A 84 -13.49 3.33 -7.30
C ASP A 84 -14.14 2.06 -6.77
N VAL A 85 -13.38 0.96 -6.68
CA VAL A 85 -13.88 -0.33 -6.18
C VAL A 85 -14.30 -0.25 -4.71
N VAL A 86 -13.57 0.52 -3.89
CA VAL A 86 -13.97 0.78 -2.50
C VAL A 86 -15.35 1.44 -2.44
N ARG A 87 -15.55 2.49 -3.24
CA ARG A 87 -16.78 3.30 -3.25
C ARG A 87 -17.96 2.58 -3.89
N CYS A 88 -17.73 1.86 -4.99
CA CYS A 88 -18.77 1.28 -5.83
C CYS A 88 -19.08 -0.19 -5.52
N ALA A 89 -18.20 -0.91 -4.80
CA ALA A 89 -18.40 -2.33 -4.49
C ALA A 89 -18.21 -2.65 -3.00
N ILE A 90 -17.06 -2.32 -2.41
CA ILE A 90 -16.73 -2.72 -1.02
C ILE A 90 -17.70 -2.09 -0.02
N VAL A 91 -17.88 -0.77 -0.08
CA VAL A 91 -18.80 -0.05 0.83
C VAL A 91 -20.25 -0.53 0.68
N PRO A 92 -20.82 -0.64 -0.54
CA PRO A 92 -22.17 -1.19 -0.72
C PRO A 92 -22.34 -2.61 -0.19
N LEU A 93 -21.39 -3.51 -0.46
CA LEU A 93 -21.48 -4.92 -0.04
C LEU A 93 -21.32 -5.10 1.47
N SER A 94 -20.56 -4.23 2.14
CA SER A 94 -20.35 -4.33 3.59
C SER A 94 -21.31 -3.48 4.44
N CYS A 95 -22.32 -2.87 3.80
CA CYS A 95 -23.35 -2.07 4.46
C CYS A 95 -24.46 -2.95 5.06
N GLU A 96 -24.97 -2.58 6.22
CA GLU A 96 -26.16 -3.22 6.78
C GLU A 96 -27.43 -2.71 6.07
N GLY A 97 -28.35 -3.63 5.76
CA GLY A 97 -29.57 -3.32 4.99
C GLY A 97 -30.57 -2.41 5.70
N ASP A 98 -30.44 -2.22 7.02
CA ASP A 98 -31.29 -1.33 7.82
C ASP A 98 -30.72 0.10 7.95
N GLY A 99 -29.58 0.37 7.31
CA GLY A 99 -28.89 1.66 7.32
C GLY A 99 -28.36 2.07 8.70
N SER A 100 -28.23 1.14 9.66
CA SER A 100 -27.62 1.41 10.96
C SER A 100 -26.12 1.70 10.83
N GLY A 101 -25.44 0.99 9.94
CA GLY A 101 -24.01 1.14 9.71
C GLY A 101 -23.48 0.13 8.70
N GLY A 102 -22.30 -0.40 9.01
CA GLY A 102 -21.70 -1.48 8.26
C GLY A 102 -20.39 -1.91 8.89
N PHE A 103 -19.86 -3.01 8.38
CA PHE A 103 -18.62 -3.60 8.85
C PHE A 103 -17.49 -3.36 7.85
N SER A 104 -16.25 -3.65 8.27
CA SER A 104 -15.21 -3.89 7.25
C SER A 104 -15.63 -5.08 6.38
N TYR A 105 -15.25 -5.08 5.12
CA TYR A 105 -15.59 -6.19 4.22
C TYR A 105 -15.06 -7.52 4.73
N ALA A 106 -13.84 -7.52 5.28
CA ALA A 106 -13.26 -8.69 5.92
C ALA A 106 -14.15 -9.23 7.05
N GLN A 107 -14.78 -8.38 7.86
CA GLN A 107 -15.71 -8.86 8.89
C GLN A 107 -17.05 -9.37 8.33
N ALA A 108 -17.53 -8.78 7.24
CA ALA A 108 -18.80 -9.19 6.63
C ALA A 108 -18.68 -10.53 5.86
N TYR A 109 -17.49 -10.83 5.32
CA TYR A 109 -17.32 -11.95 4.38
C TYR A 109 -16.20 -12.95 4.73
N ALA A 110 -15.32 -12.69 5.69
CA ALA A 110 -14.32 -13.69 6.08
C ALA A 110 -14.97 -14.84 6.86
N THR A 111 -14.69 -16.07 6.42
CA THR A 111 -15.27 -17.31 6.93
C THR A 111 -14.84 -17.69 8.36
N SER A 112 -13.79 -17.07 8.92
CA SER A 112 -13.59 -17.00 10.37
C SER A 112 -12.66 -15.85 10.76
N SER A 113 -12.93 -15.21 11.90
CA SER A 113 -12.08 -14.19 12.53
C SER A 113 -10.89 -14.77 13.31
N ASP A 114 -10.70 -16.10 13.26
CA ASP A 114 -9.75 -16.79 14.14
C ASP A 114 -8.35 -16.92 13.53
N HIS A 115 -8.18 -16.52 12.27
CA HIS A 115 -6.90 -16.58 11.59
C HIS A 115 -6.40 -15.16 11.24
N PRO A 116 -5.37 -14.68 11.96
CA PRO A 116 -4.77 -13.38 11.66
C PRO A 116 -4.10 -13.40 10.28
N ALA A 117 -3.85 -12.22 9.72
CA ALA A 117 -3.11 -12.12 8.47
C ALA A 117 -1.66 -12.58 8.63
N GLU A 118 -1.15 -13.29 7.62
CA GLU A 118 0.27 -13.65 7.49
C GLU A 118 1.08 -12.55 6.80
N CYS A 119 0.38 -11.66 6.09
CA CYS A 119 1.00 -10.63 5.28
C CYS A 119 0.16 -9.35 5.31
N MET A 120 0.78 -8.20 5.57
CA MET A 120 0.15 -6.90 5.34
C MET A 120 0.50 -6.38 3.95
N VAL A 121 -0.51 -5.86 3.24
CA VAL A 121 -0.33 -5.33 1.89
C VAL A 121 -0.31 -3.81 1.91
N THR A 122 0.83 -3.23 1.53
CA THR A 122 0.99 -1.80 1.28
C THR A 122 0.70 -1.51 -0.20
N HIS A 123 -0.29 -0.66 -0.45
CA HIS A 123 -0.74 -0.28 -1.80
C HIS A 123 -1.32 1.14 -1.80
N ASP A 124 -1.40 1.76 -2.98
CA ASP A 124 -2.07 3.06 -3.15
C ASP A 124 -3.44 2.89 -3.80
N TRP A 125 -4.46 3.55 -3.23
CA TRP A 125 -5.82 3.46 -3.74
C TRP A 125 -6.02 4.13 -5.09
N ARG A 126 -5.08 4.99 -5.50
CA ARG A 126 -5.07 5.60 -6.85
C ARG A 126 -4.66 4.62 -7.94
N ASN A 127 -4.07 3.49 -7.57
CA ASN A 127 -3.62 2.49 -8.52
C ASN A 127 -4.80 1.60 -8.92
N LEU A 128 -4.66 0.94 -10.09
CA LEU A 128 -5.67 0.03 -10.60
C LEU A 128 -5.96 -1.06 -9.58
N PHE A 129 -7.25 -1.39 -9.43
CA PHE A 129 -7.63 -2.45 -8.52
C PHE A 129 -7.11 -3.82 -8.98
N VAL A 130 -6.99 -4.05 -10.29
CA VAL A 130 -6.42 -5.29 -10.84
C VAL A 130 -4.96 -5.47 -10.43
N ASP A 131 -4.17 -4.40 -10.33
CA ASP A 131 -2.77 -4.47 -9.92
C ASP A 131 -2.64 -4.91 -8.46
N LEU A 132 -3.53 -4.42 -7.59
CA LEU A 132 -3.60 -4.87 -6.20
C LEU A 132 -3.88 -6.37 -6.12
N VAL A 133 -4.91 -6.84 -6.82
CA VAL A 133 -5.28 -8.27 -6.81
C VAL A 133 -4.15 -9.11 -7.39
N ALA A 134 -3.61 -8.72 -8.56
CA ALA A 134 -2.52 -9.40 -9.21
C ALA A 134 -1.27 -9.48 -8.32
N GLY A 135 -0.91 -8.41 -7.62
CA GLY A 135 0.21 -8.41 -6.66
C GLY A 135 0.01 -9.39 -5.50
N VAL A 136 -1.20 -9.49 -4.96
CA VAL A 136 -1.51 -10.47 -3.90
C VAL A 136 -1.46 -11.90 -4.43
N MET A 137 -1.93 -12.14 -5.66
CA MET A 137 -1.85 -13.45 -6.30
C MET A 137 -0.40 -13.84 -6.63
N ALA A 138 0.41 -12.89 -7.12
CA ALA A 138 1.83 -13.09 -7.38
C ALA A 138 2.55 -13.52 -6.10
N ASP A 139 2.35 -12.79 -5.00
CA ASP A 139 2.91 -13.15 -3.69
C ASP A 139 2.40 -14.51 -3.18
N ALA A 140 1.11 -14.82 -3.38
CA ALA A 140 0.55 -16.13 -3.05
C ALA A 140 1.22 -17.27 -3.85
N LEU A 141 1.63 -17.02 -5.09
CA LEU A 141 2.31 -17.95 -5.98
C LEU A 141 3.84 -17.91 -5.85
N GLY A 142 4.40 -17.04 -5.00
CA GLY A 142 5.84 -16.88 -4.82
C GLY A 142 6.55 -16.20 -5.99
N LEU A 143 5.85 -15.29 -6.68
CA LEU A 143 6.36 -14.52 -7.81
C LEU A 143 6.72 -13.08 -7.39
N ASP A 144 7.78 -12.58 -8.01
CA ASP A 144 8.33 -11.23 -7.84
C ASP A 144 7.68 -10.15 -8.72
N GLU A 145 6.90 -10.60 -9.71
CA GLU A 145 6.27 -9.79 -10.75
C GLU A 145 4.80 -10.18 -10.90
N TYR A 146 3.92 -9.21 -11.14
CA TYR A 146 2.47 -9.46 -11.24
C TYR A 146 1.85 -9.20 -12.61
N GLN A 147 2.57 -8.65 -13.59
CA GLN A 147 1.98 -8.24 -14.86
C GLN A 147 1.32 -9.39 -15.63
N SER A 148 1.91 -10.59 -15.61
CA SER A 148 1.32 -11.78 -16.25
C SER A 148 -0.02 -12.17 -15.61
N ILE A 149 -0.12 -12.07 -14.28
CA ILE A 149 -1.36 -12.32 -13.55
C ILE A 149 -2.39 -11.24 -13.86
N ALA A 150 -1.99 -9.96 -13.86
CA ALA A 150 -2.88 -8.86 -14.21
C ALA A 150 -3.46 -9.06 -15.63
N ALA A 151 -2.62 -9.43 -16.59
CA ALA A 151 -3.05 -9.74 -17.95
C ALA A 151 -4.05 -10.91 -17.99
N SER A 152 -3.81 -11.99 -17.23
CA SER A 152 -4.76 -13.10 -17.12
C SER A 152 -6.09 -12.68 -16.50
N LEU A 153 -6.07 -11.90 -15.41
CA LEU A 153 -7.28 -11.37 -14.77
C LEU A 153 -8.12 -10.48 -15.70
N VAL A 154 -7.47 -9.72 -16.59
CA VAL A 154 -8.14 -8.85 -17.57
C VAL A 154 -8.72 -9.67 -18.74
N CYS A 155 -7.96 -10.62 -19.28
CA CYS A 155 -8.32 -11.32 -20.52
C CYS A 155 -9.17 -12.58 -20.30
N GLU A 156 -8.93 -13.28 -19.19
CA GLU A 156 -9.45 -14.64 -18.93
C GLU A 156 -10.27 -14.71 -17.64
N GLY A 157 -10.34 -13.63 -16.87
CA GLY A 157 -10.96 -13.61 -15.54
C GLY A 157 -10.14 -14.39 -14.50
N THR A 158 -10.80 -14.94 -13.48
CA THR A 158 -10.09 -15.58 -12.36
C THR A 158 -9.77 -17.06 -12.59
N ALA A 159 -10.32 -17.71 -13.62
CA ALA A 159 -10.26 -19.17 -13.77
C ALA A 159 -8.83 -19.73 -13.83
N GLY A 160 -7.95 -19.12 -14.64
CA GLY A 160 -6.55 -19.53 -14.73
C GLY A 160 -5.79 -19.33 -13.43
N VAL A 161 -5.93 -18.15 -12.82
CA VAL A 161 -5.28 -17.80 -11.55
C VAL A 161 -5.73 -18.71 -10.41
N ARG A 162 -7.03 -19.04 -10.36
CA ARG A 162 -7.59 -19.99 -9.40
C ARG A 162 -6.97 -21.37 -9.52
N ALA A 163 -6.78 -21.87 -10.74
CA ALA A 163 -6.13 -23.15 -10.97
C ALA A 163 -4.68 -23.13 -10.44
N SER A 164 -3.92 -22.08 -10.72
CA SER A 164 -2.55 -21.93 -10.20
C SER A 164 -2.50 -21.84 -8.67
N VAL A 165 -3.40 -21.09 -8.05
CA VAL A 165 -3.49 -20.97 -6.57
C VAL A 165 -3.84 -22.31 -5.92
N LEU A 166 -4.74 -23.08 -6.55
CA LEU A 166 -5.13 -24.39 -6.07
C LEU A 166 -3.96 -25.38 -6.16
N GLU A 167 -3.24 -25.37 -7.28
CA GLU A 167 -2.03 -26.19 -7.49
C GLU A 167 -0.92 -25.83 -6.48
N ALA A 168 -0.72 -24.55 -6.21
CA ALA A 168 0.24 -24.06 -5.23
C ALA A 168 -0.19 -24.31 -3.77
N GLY A 169 -1.45 -24.68 -3.53
CA GLY A 169 -1.99 -24.89 -2.18
C GLY A 169 -2.07 -23.62 -1.34
N THR A 170 -2.15 -22.44 -1.96
CA THR A 170 -2.04 -21.14 -1.27
C THR A 170 -3.37 -20.40 -1.12
N ALA A 171 -4.49 -21.05 -1.48
CA ALA A 171 -5.84 -20.48 -1.42
C ALA A 171 -6.24 -19.94 -0.03
N ALA A 172 -5.73 -20.55 1.04
CA ALA A 172 -6.03 -20.16 2.43
C ALA A 172 -5.09 -19.08 2.99
N ARG A 173 -4.05 -18.67 2.24
CA ARG A 173 -3.10 -17.65 2.70
C ARG A 173 -3.84 -16.34 2.94
N ARG A 174 -3.60 -15.71 4.10
CA ARG A 174 -4.38 -14.55 4.55
C ARG A 174 -3.60 -13.25 4.52
N TYR A 175 -4.26 -12.21 4.04
CA TYR A 175 -3.71 -10.87 3.86
C TYR A 175 -4.50 -9.84 4.66
N TRP A 176 -3.80 -8.86 5.20
CA TRP A 176 -4.38 -7.63 5.71
C TRP A 176 -4.28 -6.58 4.61
N ILE A 177 -5.42 -6.19 4.04
CA ILE A 177 -5.50 -5.20 2.96
C ILE A 177 -6.41 -4.08 3.44
N CYS A 178 -5.90 -2.84 3.49
CA CYS A 178 -6.62 -1.75 4.16
C CYS A 178 -8.01 -1.48 3.55
N ALA A 179 -8.17 -1.64 2.23
CA ALA A 179 -9.46 -1.52 1.54
C ALA A 179 -10.53 -2.46 2.13
N PHE A 180 -10.13 -3.68 2.52
CA PHE A 180 -11.03 -4.73 3.00
C PHE A 180 -11.10 -4.83 4.52
N CYS A 181 -9.99 -4.55 5.23
CA CYS A 181 -9.86 -4.78 6.67
C CYS A 181 -10.22 -3.55 7.52
N VAL A 182 -10.13 -2.33 6.96
CA VAL A 182 -10.62 -1.13 7.65
C VAL A 182 -12.13 -1.04 7.51
N ASN A 183 -12.81 -0.63 8.59
CA ASN A 183 -14.24 -0.34 8.50
C ASN A 183 -14.45 0.98 7.73
N GLN A 184 -14.75 0.87 6.44
CA GLN A 184 -15.02 2.01 5.58
C GLN A 184 -16.27 2.80 6.02
N HIS A 185 -17.21 2.14 6.70
CA HIS A 185 -18.41 2.79 7.24
C HIS A 185 -18.13 3.71 8.41
N ALA A 186 -17.13 3.39 9.23
CA ALA A 186 -16.70 4.23 10.34
C ALA A 186 -15.70 5.32 9.91
N SER A 187 -15.41 5.46 8.61
CA SER A 187 -14.40 6.39 8.10
C SER A 187 -14.90 7.17 6.88
N ILE A 188 -14.73 6.64 5.67
CA ILE A 188 -14.82 7.41 4.44
C ILE A 188 -16.16 7.29 3.70
N CYS A 189 -17.05 6.35 4.05
CA CYS A 189 -18.22 6.05 3.21
C CYS A 189 -19.23 7.20 3.03
N GLY A 190 -19.33 8.12 3.99
CA GLY A 190 -20.38 9.15 4.05
C GLY A 190 -20.04 10.48 3.37
N GLY A 191 -18.83 10.62 2.81
CA GLY A 191 -18.40 11.86 2.16
C GLY A 191 -16.99 11.79 1.60
N PHE A 192 -16.51 12.94 1.11
CA PHE A 192 -15.18 13.08 0.48
C PHE A 192 -14.19 13.88 1.35
N GLY A 193 -14.58 14.21 2.58
CA GLY A 193 -13.82 15.13 3.44
C GLY A 193 -14.01 16.60 3.02
N PRO A 194 -13.33 17.54 3.70
CA PRO A 194 -13.40 18.95 3.38
C PRO A 194 -12.78 19.22 1.99
N GLU A 195 -13.42 20.09 1.22
CA GLU A 195 -12.91 20.55 -0.07
C GLU A 195 -11.66 21.42 0.13
N PRO A 196 -10.51 21.08 -0.50
CA PRO A 196 -9.31 21.92 -0.49
C PRO A 196 -9.51 23.22 -1.29
N PRO A 197 -8.66 24.24 -1.12
CA PRO A 197 -8.75 25.48 -1.89
C PRO A 197 -8.64 25.24 -3.40
N GLU A 198 -9.54 25.83 -4.19
CA GLU A 198 -9.52 25.74 -5.66
C GLU A 198 -8.14 26.14 -6.25
N GLY A 199 -7.75 25.46 -7.33
CA GLY A 199 -6.49 25.71 -8.03
C GLY A 199 -5.25 25.13 -7.34
N THR A 200 -5.42 24.37 -6.26
CA THR A 200 -4.33 23.63 -5.60
C THR A 200 -4.22 22.20 -6.14
N PRO A 201 -3.02 21.58 -6.14
CA PRO A 201 -2.88 20.15 -6.46
C PRO A 201 -3.75 19.24 -5.58
N GLU A 202 -3.99 19.65 -4.32
CA GLU A 202 -4.88 18.97 -3.39
C GLU A 202 -6.34 19.00 -3.86
N HIS A 203 -6.81 20.13 -4.39
CA HIS A 203 -8.18 20.26 -4.93
C HIS A 203 -8.37 19.39 -6.16
N GLU A 204 -7.45 19.44 -7.13
CA GLU A 204 -7.53 18.58 -8.32
C GLU A 204 -7.57 17.11 -7.94
N ARG A 205 -6.78 16.72 -6.93
CA ARG A 205 -6.78 15.37 -6.42
C ARG A 205 -8.09 15.01 -5.74
N TRP A 206 -8.61 15.89 -4.89
CA TRP A 206 -9.88 15.70 -4.19
C TRP A 206 -11.03 15.55 -5.19
N ASP A 207 -11.07 16.39 -6.21
CA ASP A 207 -12.08 16.38 -7.28
C ASP A 207 -11.98 15.12 -8.16
N ARG A 208 -10.77 14.67 -8.50
CA ARG A 208 -10.61 13.38 -9.19
C ARG A 208 -11.11 12.20 -8.33
N ASN A 209 -10.77 12.16 -7.04
CA ASN A 209 -11.09 11.03 -6.17
C ASN A 209 -12.57 10.87 -5.81
N ARG A 210 -13.40 11.90 -6.08
CA ARG A 210 -14.85 11.83 -5.86
C ARG A 210 -15.62 11.32 -7.08
N HIS A 211 -14.97 11.23 -8.24
CA HIS A 211 -15.59 10.76 -9.47
C HIS A 211 -15.09 9.37 -9.83
N ASP A 212 -15.99 8.55 -10.37
CA ASP A 212 -15.67 7.25 -10.94
C ASP A 212 -14.75 7.42 -12.16
N SER A 213 -13.60 6.73 -12.14
CA SER A 213 -12.57 6.86 -13.18
C SER A 213 -13.03 6.44 -14.58
N VAL A 214 -14.14 5.71 -14.71
CA VAL A 214 -14.68 5.25 -15.99
C VAL A 214 -15.87 6.07 -16.43
N THR A 215 -16.88 6.20 -15.57
CA THR A 215 -18.13 6.89 -15.95
C THR A 215 -18.01 8.40 -15.81
N GLY A 216 -17.10 8.89 -14.97
CA GLY A 216 -16.98 10.31 -14.60
C GLY A 216 -18.06 10.76 -13.62
N ASP A 217 -18.95 9.86 -13.18
CA ASP A 217 -20.02 10.19 -12.27
C ASP A 217 -19.49 10.38 -10.85
N LEU A 218 -20.15 11.24 -10.07
CA LEU A 218 -19.87 11.38 -8.66
C LEU A 218 -20.20 10.08 -7.93
N HIS A 219 -19.25 9.56 -7.15
CA HIS A 219 -19.49 8.39 -6.31
C HIS A 219 -20.65 8.64 -5.35
N GLN A 220 -21.50 7.64 -5.18
CA GLN A 220 -22.59 7.72 -4.22
C GLN A 220 -22.04 7.61 -2.79
N CYS A 221 -22.35 8.60 -1.95
CA CYS A 221 -22.10 8.51 -0.52
C CYS A 221 -23.05 7.50 0.11
N CYS A 222 -22.54 6.69 1.03
CA CYS A 222 -23.36 5.80 1.83
C CYS A 222 -24.25 6.60 2.79
N LEU A 223 -25.52 6.20 2.90
CA LEU A 223 -26.51 6.82 3.78
C LEU A 223 -26.58 6.17 5.17
N CYS A 224 -25.62 5.31 5.51
CA CYS A 224 -25.60 4.64 6.80
C CYS A 224 -25.38 5.64 7.95
N ARG A 225 -25.89 5.29 9.12
CA ARG A 225 -25.82 6.12 10.32
C ARG A 225 -24.57 5.86 11.18
N GLU A 226 -23.62 5.07 10.67
CA GLU A 226 -22.36 4.79 11.36
C GLU A 226 -21.59 6.11 11.61
N PRO A 227 -21.22 6.43 12.86
CA PRO A 227 -20.41 7.60 13.16
C PRO A 227 -19.06 7.56 12.44
N LYS A 228 -18.68 8.66 11.77
CA LYS A 228 -17.36 8.77 11.15
C LYS A 228 -16.33 9.16 12.19
N VAL A 229 -15.29 8.34 12.34
CA VAL A 229 -14.28 8.46 13.39
C VAL A 229 -12.91 8.66 12.77
N PHE A 230 -12.33 9.83 13.02
CA PHE A 230 -11.04 10.23 12.48
C PHE A 230 -10.04 10.53 13.60
N ASN A 231 -8.90 11.11 13.23
CA ASN A 231 -7.78 11.37 14.14
C ASN A 231 -8.09 12.38 15.25
N ASP A 232 -9.21 13.10 15.18
CA ASP A 232 -9.78 13.90 16.26
C ASP A 232 -10.32 13.06 17.44
N THR A 233 -10.61 11.78 17.19
CA THR A 233 -11.04 10.81 18.19
C THR A 233 -10.06 9.63 18.23
N PRO A 234 -8.80 9.86 18.66
CA PRO A 234 -7.67 8.99 18.35
C PRO A 234 -7.87 7.56 18.82
N ASP A 235 -8.46 7.33 19.99
CA ASP A 235 -8.68 5.99 20.55
C ASP A 235 -9.62 5.12 19.72
N ARG A 236 -10.58 5.73 19.02
CA ARG A 236 -11.59 5.01 18.24
C ARG A 236 -11.23 4.88 16.76
N CYS A 237 -10.37 5.76 16.24
CA CYS A 237 -10.01 5.80 14.82
C CYS A 237 -9.19 4.56 14.41
N GLU A 238 -9.50 3.95 13.27
CA GLU A 238 -8.71 2.82 12.74
C GLU A 238 -7.48 3.31 11.97
N LEU A 239 -7.54 4.49 11.36
CA LEU A 239 -6.53 4.99 10.44
C LEU A 239 -5.19 5.35 11.11
N ASN A 240 -5.17 5.60 12.42
CA ASN A 240 -3.94 5.89 13.17
C ASN A 240 -3.29 4.68 13.87
N LYS A 241 -3.81 3.47 13.64
CA LYS A 241 -3.41 2.25 14.36
C LYS A 241 -2.60 1.26 13.54
N PHE A 242 -2.20 1.62 12.32
CA PHE A 242 -1.54 0.70 11.41
C PHE A 242 -0.21 0.23 12.00
N ASP A 243 0.61 1.14 12.53
CA ASP A 243 1.90 0.85 13.18
C ASP A 243 1.75 -0.18 14.33
N ASP A 244 0.81 0.07 15.26
CA ASP A 244 0.56 -0.82 16.40
C ASP A 244 -0.04 -2.17 15.97
N MET A 245 -0.86 -2.18 14.93
CA MET A 245 -1.45 -3.38 14.34
C MET A 245 -0.36 -4.24 13.69
N MET A 246 0.54 -3.64 12.92
CA MET A 246 1.72 -4.31 12.35
C MET A 246 2.61 -4.90 13.45
N SER A 247 2.91 -4.11 14.49
CA SER A 247 3.74 -4.57 15.61
C SER A 247 3.08 -5.74 16.37
N LEU A 248 1.75 -5.68 16.56
CA LEU A 248 1.00 -6.77 17.19
C LEU A 248 1.03 -8.05 16.35
N LEU A 249 0.77 -7.95 15.05
CA LEU A 249 0.80 -9.10 14.13
C LEU A 249 2.20 -9.70 14.04
N HIS A 250 3.24 -8.88 13.94
CA HIS A 250 4.63 -9.36 13.89
C HIS A 250 5.01 -10.19 15.12
N ARG A 251 4.53 -9.80 16.31
CA ARG A 251 4.77 -10.55 17.55
C ARG A 251 3.92 -11.82 17.66
N ALA A 252 2.69 -11.78 17.15
CA ALA A 252 1.70 -12.85 17.34
C ALA A 252 1.75 -13.93 16.24
N VAL A 253 2.16 -13.59 15.03
CA VAL A 253 2.09 -14.47 13.85
C VAL A 253 3.49 -14.81 13.37
N PRO A 254 3.94 -16.06 13.54
CA PRO A 254 5.24 -16.50 13.02
C PRO A 254 5.33 -16.28 11.51
N GLY A 255 6.40 -15.63 11.06
CA GLY A 255 6.62 -15.35 9.64
C GLY A 255 5.77 -14.21 9.06
N PHE A 256 5.12 -13.40 9.91
CA PHE A 256 4.43 -12.19 9.45
C PHE A 256 5.37 -11.29 8.65
N ARG A 257 4.91 -10.83 7.50
CA ARG A 257 5.68 -10.01 6.55
C ARG A 257 4.83 -8.89 5.95
N GLN A 258 5.47 -8.00 5.19
CA GLN A 258 4.83 -6.96 4.40
C GLN A 258 5.02 -7.26 2.91
N LEU A 259 3.95 -7.18 2.13
CA LEU A 259 3.95 -7.13 0.67
C LEU A 259 3.78 -5.68 0.22
N ILE A 260 4.64 -5.24 -0.68
CA ILE A 260 4.61 -3.90 -1.26
C ILE A 260 4.25 -4.05 -2.74
N THR A 261 3.00 -3.74 -3.08
CA THR A 261 2.53 -3.84 -4.47
C THR A 261 2.75 -2.51 -5.18
N VAL A 262 3.82 -2.43 -5.97
CA VAL A 262 4.24 -1.20 -6.65
C VAL A 262 3.50 -1.06 -7.98
N ASP A 263 2.94 0.11 -8.26
CA ASP A 263 2.32 0.38 -9.57
C ASP A 263 3.33 0.68 -10.66
N GLN A 264 2.86 0.63 -11.90
CA GLN A 264 3.63 0.93 -13.12
C GLN A 264 4.34 2.30 -13.08
N HIS A 265 3.82 3.25 -12.31
CA HIS A 265 4.37 4.60 -12.21
C HIS A 265 5.02 4.89 -10.85
N PHE A 266 5.20 3.87 -10.00
CA PHE A 266 5.81 4.01 -8.67
C PHE A 266 5.14 5.10 -7.82
N GLN A 267 3.84 5.31 -7.99
CA GLN A 267 3.04 6.31 -7.27
C GLN A 267 2.86 5.95 -5.80
N LEU A 268 2.95 4.68 -5.44
CA LEU A 268 2.98 4.20 -4.05
C LEU A 268 3.94 5.02 -3.19
N PHE A 269 5.14 5.31 -3.69
CA PHE A 269 6.16 6.04 -2.96
C PHE A 269 5.81 7.52 -2.71
N SER A 270 4.84 8.09 -3.43
CA SER A 270 4.36 9.45 -3.20
C SER A 270 3.22 9.54 -2.16
N ARG A 271 2.84 8.41 -1.55
CA ARG A 271 1.80 8.36 -0.50
C ARG A 271 2.43 8.28 0.86
N LEU A 272 2.12 9.27 1.68
CA LEU A 272 2.69 9.40 3.02
C LEU A 272 2.35 8.21 3.92
N TRP A 273 1.12 7.67 3.82
CA TRP A 273 0.73 6.45 4.54
C TRP A 273 1.55 5.24 4.11
N CYS A 274 1.74 5.01 2.81
CA CYS A 274 2.56 3.91 2.32
C CYS A 274 4.01 4.05 2.80
N ILE A 275 4.59 5.26 2.74
CA ILE A 275 5.95 5.52 3.24
C ILE A 275 6.07 5.25 4.75
N ALA A 276 5.08 5.64 5.55
CA ALA A 276 5.07 5.35 6.98
C ALA A 276 5.05 3.83 7.24
N GLU A 277 4.22 3.08 6.51
CA GLU A 277 4.16 1.61 6.61
C GLU A 277 5.48 0.93 6.21
N LEU A 278 6.15 1.42 5.16
CA LEU A 278 7.44 0.91 4.71
C LEU A 278 8.52 1.06 5.80
N VAL A 279 8.57 2.24 6.41
CA VAL A 279 9.57 2.57 7.42
C VAL A 279 9.28 1.87 8.75
N GLU A 280 8.03 1.78 9.17
CA GLU A 280 7.66 1.01 10.38
C GLU A 280 7.99 -0.48 10.22
N ALA A 281 7.70 -1.10 9.07
CA ALA A 281 8.08 -2.49 8.80
C ALA A 281 9.59 -2.70 8.92
N HIS A 282 10.39 -1.81 8.31
CA HIS A 282 11.84 -1.87 8.38
C HIS A 282 12.36 -1.79 9.82
N HIS A 283 11.89 -0.81 10.60
CA HIS A 283 12.32 -0.62 11.99
C HIS A 283 11.87 -1.75 12.92
N SER A 284 10.69 -2.30 12.67
CA SER A 284 10.17 -3.45 13.43
C SER A 284 10.78 -4.79 12.99
N GLY A 285 11.66 -4.81 11.99
CA GLY A 285 12.28 -6.03 11.48
C GLY A 285 11.30 -6.96 10.77
N ILE A 286 10.18 -6.42 10.29
CA ILE A 286 9.17 -7.15 9.52
C ILE A 286 9.77 -7.39 8.12
N PRO A 287 9.89 -8.64 7.65
CA PRO A 287 10.36 -8.91 6.30
C PRO A 287 9.49 -8.20 5.25
N GLN A 288 10.12 -7.56 4.27
CA GLN A 288 9.43 -6.83 3.21
C GLN A 288 9.68 -7.51 1.86
N HIS A 289 8.62 -7.75 1.10
CA HIS A 289 8.66 -8.29 -0.25
C HIS A 289 8.06 -7.26 -1.22
N VAL A 290 8.82 -6.88 -2.25
CA VAL A 290 8.34 -5.96 -3.29
C VAL A 290 7.85 -6.76 -4.48
N CYS A 291 6.61 -6.52 -4.87
CA CYS A 291 6.05 -7.03 -6.11
C CYS A 291 5.86 -5.86 -7.08
N VAL A 292 6.52 -5.93 -8.24
CA VAL A 292 6.46 -4.89 -9.29
C VAL A 292 5.67 -5.42 -10.49
N PRO A 293 5.22 -4.58 -11.43
CA PRO A 293 4.55 -5.07 -12.62
C PRO A 293 5.46 -5.98 -13.44
N SER A 294 6.63 -5.47 -13.84
CA SER A 294 7.69 -6.20 -14.53
C SER A 294 9.06 -5.63 -14.16
N ASN A 295 10.08 -6.47 -14.15
CA ASN A 295 11.47 -6.03 -13.94
C ASN A 295 12.03 -5.22 -15.12
N ASP A 296 11.41 -5.29 -16.30
CA ASP A 296 11.84 -4.53 -17.50
C ASP A 296 11.79 -3.02 -17.27
N ALA A 297 10.82 -2.54 -16.47
CA ALA A 297 10.70 -1.13 -16.11
C ALA A 297 11.88 -0.62 -15.26
N LEU A 298 12.66 -1.55 -14.68
CA LEU A 298 13.79 -1.29 -13.81
C LEU A 298 15.12 -1.77 -14.43
N ALA A 299 15.10 -2.34 -15.63
CA ALA A 299 16.29 -2.86 -16.28
C ALA A 299 17.30 -1.72 -16.60
N HIS A 300 18.60 -2.02 -16.52
CA HIS A 300 19.67 -1.03 -16.71
C HIS A 300 19.80 -0.46 -18.10
N ASP A 301 19.33 -1.21 -19.08
CA ASP A 301 19.27 -0.84 -20.49
C ASP A 301 17.99 -0.07 -20.82
N ASN A 302 17.09 0.13 -19.86
CA ASN A 302 15.94 0.99 -20.04
C ASN A 302 16.39 2.46 -20.10
N GLU A 303 16.11 3.12 -21.23
CA GLU A 303 16.47 4.52 -21.46
C GLU A 303 15.68 5.48 -20.56
N ASP A 304 14.57 5.04 -19.96
CA ASP A 304 13.74 5.84 -19.08
C ASP A 304 14.27 5.85 -17.63
N LEU A 305 15.15 6.80 -17.34
CA LEU A 305 15.66 7.05 -15.98
C LEU A 305 14.69 7.82 -15.08
N SER A 306 13.48 8.16 -15.55
CA SER A 306 12.55 9.01 -14.78
C SER A 306 12.13 8.39 -13.45
N ILE A 307 11.97 7.06 -13.41
CA ILE A 307 11.63 6.32 -12.18
C ILE A 307 12.76 6.44 -11.15
N TYR A 308 14.01 6.28 -11.59
CA TYR A 308 15.18 6.43 -10.73
C TYR A 308 15.28 7.85 -10.16
N VAL A 309 15.12 8.86 -11.00
CA VAL A 309 15.14 10.26 -10.58
C VAL A 309 14.01 10.55 -9.59
N LYS A 310 12.81 10.01 -9.82
CA LYS A 310 11.66 10.14 -8.92
C LYS A 310 11.95 9.54 -7.54
N LEU A 311 12.48 8.32 -7.50
CA LEU A 311 12.77 7.62 -6.24
C LEU A 311 13.95 8.26 -5.50
N ALA A 312 15.00 8.70 -6.19
CA ALA A 312 16.17 9.32 -5.60
C ALA A 312 15.90 10.71 -5.01
N ASN A 313 14.90 11.43 -5.53
CA ASN A 313 14.48 12.74 -5.02
C ASN A 313 13.29 12.67 -4.05
N LEU A 314 12.88 11.46 -3.66
CA LEU A 314 11.72 11.29 -2.80
C LEU A 314 11.95 11.91 -1.42
N ARG A 315 11.06 12.83 -1.04
CA ARG A 315 11.00 13.46 0.28
C ARG A 315 9.66 13.19 0.95
N VAL A 316 9.69 12.84 2.24
CA VAL A 316 8.49 12.55 3.02
C VAL A 316 7.57 13.77 3.14
N THR A 317 8.15 14.98 3.14
CA THR A 317 7.41 16.25 3.20
C THR A 317 6.66 16.56 1.89
N GLU A 318 7.12 16.01 0.77
CA GLU A 318 6.47 16.12 -0.56
C GLU A 318 5.44 15.02 -0.79
N CYS A 319 5.41 13.99 0.07
CA CYS A 319 4.39 12.94 0.01
C CYS A 319 2.99 13.48 0.34
N SER A 320 1.99 12.78 -0.18
CA SER A 320 0.60 13.22 -0.17
C SER A 320 -0.28 12.34 0.72
N ALA A 321 -1.13 12.97 1.54
CA ALA A 321 -2.22 12.32 2.26
C ALA A 321 -3.57 12.80 1.70
N SER A 322 -4.64 12.04 1.95
CA SER A 322 -5.97 12.45 1.49
C SER A 322 -6.54 13.61 2.31
N ARG A 323 -6.08 13.77 3.56
CA ARG A 323 -6.45 14.86 4.46
C ARG A 323 -5.20 15.58 4.98
N PRO A 324 -5.24 16.92 5.13
CA PRO A 324 -4.13 17.66 5.72
C PRO A 324 -3.81 17.22 7.15
N GLU A 325 -4.84 16.90 7.96
CA GLU A 325 -4.65 16.47 9.35
C GLU A 325 -3.90 15.14 9.44
N ASP A 326 -4.14 14.22 8.50
CA ASP A 326 -3.43 12.94 8.43
C ASP A 326 -1.95 13.16 8.10
N LYS A 327 -1.67 14.08 7.16
CA LYS A 327 -0.29 14.47 6.83
C LYS A 327 0.42 15.08 8.03
N ALA A 328 -0.25 16.00 8.71
CA ALA A 328 0.30 16.61 9.92
C ALA A 328 0.54 15.56 11.02
N CYS A 329 -0.38 14.62 11.22
CA CYS A 329 -0.25 13.55 12.21
C CYS A 329 0.97 12.66 11.93
N ILE A 330 1.17 12.21 10.69
CA ILE A 330 2.31 11.36 10.34
C ILE A 330 3.62 12.13 10.44
N LEU A 331 3.67 13.36 9.88
CA LEU A 331 4.89 14.18 9.96
C LEU A 331 5.24 14.55 11.40
N ALA A 332 4.26 14.76 12.29
CA ALA A 332 4.50 15.01 13.70
C ALA A 332 5.12 13.81 14.43
N LYS A 333 4.96 12.59 13.90
CA LYS A 333 5.63 11.40 14.43
C LYS A 333 7.08 11.27 13.95
N ILE A 334 7.53 12.07 12.98
CA ILE A 334 8.88 12.05 12.42
C ILE A 334 9.70 13.15 13.10
N PRO A 335 10.64 12.82 14.01
CA PRO A 335 11.40 13.83 14.75
C PRO A 335 12.35 14.64 13.86
N ASP A 336 12.92 13.99 12.86
CA ASP A 336 13.86 14.56 11.89
C ASP A 336 13.51 14.03 10.49
N THR A 337 13.01 14.92 9.63
CA THR A 337 12.60 14.57 8.27
C THR A 337 13.77 14.30 7.34
N ASP A 338 14.92 14.95 7.55
CA ASP A 338 16.10 14.74 6.71
C ASP A 338 16.71 13.36 7.02
N GLU A 339 16.76 13.00 8.30
CA GLU A 339 17.16 11.65 8.72
C GLU A 339 16.19 10.60 8.18
N PHE A 340 14.88 10.87 8.26
CA PHE A 340 13.86 9.98 7.72
C PHE A 340 14.00 9.79 6.20
N ASP A 341 14.23 10.87 5.45
CA ASP A 341 14.46 10.80 4.00
C ASP A 341 15.72 9.99 3.68
N ALA A 342 16.82 10.16 4.43
CA ALA A 342 18.03 9.35 4.27
C ALA A 342 17.79 7.85 4.57
N GLN A 343 16.98 7.53 5.58
CA GLN A 343 16.56 6.17 5.89
C GLN A 343 15.70 5.58 4.76
N LEU A 344 14.77 6.36 4.22
CA LEU A 344 13.94 5.95 3.08
C LEU A 344 14.79 5.67 1.84
N GLN A 345 15.80 6.51 1.56
CA GLN A 345 16.76 6.26 0.48
C GLN A 345 17.56 4.98 0.71
N THR A 346 17.98 4.71 1.95
CA THR A 346 18.66 3.47 2.32
C THR A 346 17.74 2.25 2.18
N LEU A 347 16.47 2.39 2.56
CA LEU A 347 15.45 1.35 2.40
C LEU A 347 15.23 1.03 0.92
N ILE A 348 15.21 2.02 0.04
CA ILE A 348 14.99 1.82 -1.40
C ILE A 348 16.25 1.26 -2.08
N PHE A 349 17.39 1.95 -1.95
CA PHE A 349 18.60 1.73 -2.75
C PHE A 349 19.77 1.06 -2.01
N GLY A 350 19.65 0.83 -0.70
CA GLY A 350 20.72 0.20 0.06
C GLY A 350 21.06 -1.20 -0.46
N ALA A 351 22.22 -1.74 -0.07
CA ALA A 351 22.66 -3.09 -0.48
C ALA A 351 21.70 -4.23 -0.08
N ARG A 352 20.78 -3.97 0.87
CA ARG A 352 19.66 -4.83 1.26
C ARG A 352 18.31 -4.14 1.12
N GLY A 353 18.29 -3.05 0.36
CA GLY A 353 17.10 -2.26 0.11
C GLY A 353 16.09 -3.04 -0.71
N ILE A 354 14.86 -2.54 -0.70
CA ILE A 354 13.71 -3.16 -1.35
C ILE A 354 13.87 -3.23 -2.88
N MET A 355 14.77 -2.44 -3.47
CA MET A 355 15.14 -2.49 -4.90
C MET A 355 16.56 -3.03 -5.15
N SER A 356 17.27 -3.53 -4.13
CA SER A 356 18.69 -3.92 -4.21
C SER A 356 19.02 -4.95 -5.29
N GLN A 357 18.12 -5.90 -5.54
CA GLN A 357 18.30 -6.93 -6.56
C GLN A 357 17.88 -6.48 -7.96
N ARG A 358 17.18 -5.35 -8.06
CA ARG A 358 16.53 -4.87 -9.28
C ARG A 358 17.22 -3.63 -9.87
N LEU A 359 18.08 -2.97 -9.09
CA LEU A 359 18.88 -1.81 -9.50
C LEU A 359 20.40 -2.01 -9.25
N PRO A 360 21.08 -2.95 -9.94
CA PRO A 360 22.54 -3.08 -9.83
C PRO A 360 23.32 -1.76 -10.06
N GLY A 361 24.28 -1.46 -9.18
CA GLY A 361 25.16 -0.27 -9.33
C GLY A 361 24.69 1.01 -8.60
N PHE A 362 23.57 0.97 -7.89
CA PHE A 362 23.15 2.03 -6.95
C PHE A 362 23.50 1.74 -5.49
N ASP A 363 24.37 0.76 -5.22
CA ASP A 363 24.92 0.54 -3.88
C ASP A 363 25.46 1.86 -3.34
N VAL A 364 24.76 2.45 -2.36
CA VAL A 364 25.34 3.49 -1.52
C VAL A 364 26.52 2.81 -0.82
N PRO A 365 27.77 3.18 -1.14
CA PRO A 365 28.88 2.52 -0.49
C PRO A 365 28.85 2.94 0.97
N LEU A 366 28.51 2.00 1.85
CA LEU A 366 28.97 2.05 3.23
C LEU A 366 30.50 2.08 3.13
N SER A 367 31.10 3.23 3.38
CA SER A 367 32.52 3.29 3.65
C SER A 367 32.80 2.37 4.83
N ALA A 368 33.45 1.24 4.57
CA ALA A 368 33.91 0.31 5.58
C ALA A 368 35.36 0.64 5.99
N PRO A 369 35.81 0.15 7.14
CA PRO A 369 35.40 0.49 8.51
C PRO A 369 36.33 1.50 9.19
#